data_AF-A0A1Q7JJP7-F1
#
_entry.id   AF-A0A1Q7JJP7-F1
#
_cell.length_a   1.000
_cell.length_b   1.000
_cell.length_c   1.000
_cell.angle_alpha   90.00
_cell.angle_beta   90.00
_cell.angle_gamma   90.00
#
_symmetry.space_group_name_H-M   'P 1'
#
loop_
_entity.id
_entity.type
_entity.pdbx_description
1 polymer ?
#
loop_
_entity_poly.entity_id
_entity_poly.type
_entity_poly.pdbx_seq_one_letter_code
_entity_poly.pdbx_strand_id
1 'polypeptide(L)'
;MVFFASVAQPFRAASAQQNPNAPQNFIKVTGPVIALTHARVIDGTGAAARADQTLVIRDGSIAAVGDAAAVTPPAGATVVDLTGRSVMPGLVMMHEHL
;
A
#
# COMPACT_ATOMS: atom_id res chain seq x y z
N MET A 1 -33.06 -54.38 -16.26
CA MET A 1 -32.15 -53.46 -16.98
C MET A 1 -31.98 -52.22 -16.10
N VAL A 2 -30.98 -52.23 -15.22
CA VAL A 2 -30.76 -51.17 -14.22
C VAL A 2 -29.63 -50.28 -14.74
N PHE A 3 -29.95 -49.04 -15.12
CA PHE A 3 -28.96 -48.04 -15.49
C PHE A 3 -28.46 -47.34 -14.22
N PHE A 4 -27.19 -47.55 -13.87
CA PHE A 4 -26.50 -46.70 -12.90
C PHE A 4 -25.93 -45.49 -13.64
N ALA A 5 -26.54 -44.31 -13.42
CA ALA A 5 -25.93 -43.05 -13.82
C ALA A 5 -24.89 -42.66 -12.76
N SER A 6 -23.61 -42.81 -13.10
CA SER A 6 -22.50 -42.31 -12.29
C SER A 6 -22.47 -40.78 -12.39
N VAL A 7 -22.85 -40.09 -11.32
CA VAL A 7 -22.65 -38.64 -11.19
C VAL A 7 -21.24 -38.41 -10.68
N ALA A 8 -20.33 -38.05 -11.59
CA ALA A 8 -19.01 -37.56 -11.21
C ALA A 8 -19.17 -36.16 -10.59
N GLN A 9 -19.03 -36.06 -9.27
CA GLN A 9 -18.97 -34.76 -8.59
C GLN A 9 -17.61 -34.11 -8.87
N PRO A 10 -17.55 -32.82 -9.23
CA PRO A 10 -16.26 -32.14 -9.35
C PRO A 10 -15.62 -32.03 -7.97
N PHE A 11 -14.35 -32.43 -7.86
CA PHE A 11 -13.53 -32.11 -6.71
C PHE A 11 -13.49 -30.59 -6.57
N ARG A 12 -14.18 -30.07 -5.55
CA ARG A 12 -13.96 -28.69 -5.11
C ARG A 12 -12.58 -28.65 -4.47
N ALA A 13 -11.66 -27.95 -5.11
CA ALA A 13 -10.42 -27.56 -4.45
C ALA A 13 -10.81 -26.86 -3.14
N ALA A 14 -10.25 -27.33 -2.02
CA ALA A 14 -10.42 -26.67 -0.74
C ALA A 14 -10.00 -25.21 -0.94
N SER A 15 -10.89 -24.27 -0.60
CA SER A 15 -10.53 -22.85 -0.58
C SER A 15 -9.32 -22.71 0.34
N ALA A 16 -8.16 -22.33 -0.19
CA ALA A 16 -7.03 -21.96 0.64
C ALA A 16 -7.54 -20.94 1.65
N GLN A 17 -7.41 -21.25 2.94
CA GLN A 17 -7.87 -20.38 4.00
C GLN A 17 -7.20 -19.02 3.81
N GLN A 18 -7.99 -17.98 3.56
CA GLN A 18 -7.47 -16.64 3.31
C GLN A 18 -6.63 -16.23 4.53
N ASN A 19 -5.34 -15.94 4.31
CA ASN A 19 -4.47 -15.48 5.37
C ASN A 19 -4.90 -14.05 5.76
N PRO A 20 -5.42 -13.81 6.98
CA PRO A 20 -5.84 -12.48 7.40
C PRO A 20 -4.68 -11.48 7.42
N ASN A 21 -3.44 -11.96 7.50
CA ASN A 21 -2.22 -11.16 7.52
C ASN A 21 -1.60 -10.97 6.12
N ALA A 22 -2.33 -11.28 5.04
CA ALA A 22 -1.84 -11.04 3.69
C ALA A 22 -1.59 -9.52 3.47
N PRO A 23 -0.45 -9.11 2.87
CA PRO A 23 -0.13 -7.69 2.65
C PRO A 23 -1.22 -6.89 1.95
N GLN A 24 -1.96 -7.55 1.04
CA GLN A 24 -3.07 -6.95 0.28
C GLN A 24 -4.17 -6.38 1.18
N ASN A 25 -4.35 -6.92 2.39
CA ASN A 25 -5.35 -6.45 3.34
C ASN A 25 -5.01 -5.08 3.94
N PHE A 26 -3.75 -4.65 3.84
CA PHE A 26 -3.25 -3.40 4.41
C PHE A 26 -2.95 -2.32 3.34
N ILE A 27 -2.98 -2.66 2.05
CA ILE A 27 -2.75 -1.73 0.96
C ILE A 27 -4.05 -0.99 0.65
N LYS A 28 -4.08 0.32 0.93
CA LYS A 28 -5.25 1.17 0.65
C LYS A 28 -5.25 1.75 -0.77
N VAL A 29 -4.08 1.89 -1.38
CA VAL A 29 -3.89 2.61 -2.64
C VAL A 29 -2.84 1.89 -3.47
N THR A 30 -3.18 1.66 -4.73
CA THR A 30 -2.30 1.06 -5.75
C THR A 30 -2.37 1.91 -7.01
N GLY A 31 -1.25 2.08 -7.71
CA GLY A 31 -1.19 2.78 -8.99
C GLY A 31 0.25 3.01 -9.44
N PRO A 32 0.47 3.30 -10.73
CA PRO A 32 1.82 3.56 -11.26
C PRO A 32 2.41 4.87 -10.70
N VAL A 33 1.56 5.86 -10.42
CA VAL A 33 1.95 7.12 -9.80
C VAL A 33 0.99 7.47 -8.68
N ILE A 34 1.52 7.75 -7.49
CA ILE A 34 0.76 8.10 -6.28
C ILE A 34 1.31 9.42 -5.73
N ALA A 35 0.44 10.34 -5.35
CA ALA A 35 0.80 11.56 -4.65
C ALA A 35 0.15 11.59 -3.27
N LEU A 36 0.95 11.65 -2.22
CA LEU A 36 0.51 11.82 -0.84
C LEU A 36 0.63 13.30 -0.48
N THR A 37 -0.48 14.01 -0.29
CA THR A 37 -0.49 15.46 -0.07
C THR A 37 -0.79 15.81 1.39
N HIS A 38 -0.35 16.99 1.83
CA HIS A 38 -0.60 17.55 3.17
C HIS A 38 -0.17 16.63 4.34
N ALA A 39 0.87 15.84 4.12
CA ALA A 39 1.40 14.93 5.12
C ALA A 39 2.34 15.65 6.10
N ARG A 40 2.33 15.23 7.37
CA ARG A 40 3.47 15.45 8.27
C ARG A 40 4.52 14.35 8.03
N VAL A 41 5.71 14.70 7.59
CA VAL A 41 6.76 13.73 7.25
C VAL A 41 7.76 13.58 8.40
N ILE A 42 7.99 12.33 8.80
CA ILE A 42 9.05 11.90 9.70
C ILE A 42 9.98 11.02 8.85
N ASP A 43 11.15 11.52 8.46
CA ASP A 43 11.99 10.87 7.43
C ASP A 43 12.96 9.80 7.96
N GLY A 44 13.03 9.61 9.28
CA GLY A 44 13.90 8.63 9.92
C GLY A 44 15.36 9.08 10.09
N THR A 45 15.71 10.30 9.70
CA THR A 45 17.08 10.85 9.87
C THR A 45 17.37 11.32 11.31
N GLY A 46 16.33 11.43 12.14
CA GLY A 46 16.40 12.03 13.47
C GLY A 46 16.15 13.55 13.47
N ALA A 47 16.00 14.17 12.29
CA ALA A 47 15.58 15.57 12.18
C ALA A 47 14.12 15.77 12.66
N ALA A 48 13.76 17.04 12.92
CA ALA A 48 12.40 17.40 13.28
C ALA A 48 11.41 17.07 12.15
N ALA A 49 10.20 16.66 12.53
CA ALA A 49 9.15 16.35 11.57
C ALA A 49 8.76 17.59 10.74
N ARG A 50 8.58 17.40 9.43
CA ARG A 50 8.23 18.45 8.47
C ARG A 50 6.73 18.46 8.24
N ALA A 51 6.06 19.57 8.49
CA ALA A 51 4.62 19.71 8.29
C ALA A 51 4.28 20.03 6.82
N ASP A 52 3.06 19.72 6.41
CA ASP A 52 2.47 20.10 5.11
C ASP A 52 3.37 19.79 3.90
N GLN A 53 3.75 18.52 3.77
CA GLN A 53 4.59 18.02 2.68
C GLN A 53 3.76 17.23 1.67
N THR A 54 4.23 17.23 0.42
CA THR A 54 3.77 16.32 -0.62
C THR A 54 4.87 15.35 -1.04
N LEU A 55 4.53 14.07 -1.14
CA LEU A 55 5.40 13.00 -1.64
C LEU A 55 4.83 12.46 -2.95
N VAL A 56 5.68 12.30 -3.96
CA VAL A 56 5.32 11.66 -5.22
C VAL A 56 6.05 10.33 -5.31
N ILE A 57 5.30 9.25 -5.53
CA ILE A 57 5.79 7.89 -5.72
C ILE A 57 5.52 7.51 -7.16
N ARG A 58 6.53 6.99 -7.86
CA ARG A 58 6.44 6.47 -9.24
C ARG A 58 7.05 5.09 -9.28
N ASP A 59 6.28 4.11 -9.76
CA ASP A 59 6.73 2.73 -9.95
C ASP A 59 7.40 2.14 -8.68
N GLY A 60 6.79 2.41 -7.52
CA GLY A 60 7.27 1.95 -6.22
C GLY A 60 8.43 2.75 -5.61
N SER A 61 8.98 3.75 -6.31
CA SER A 61 10.08 4.59 -5.83
C SER A 61 9.62 6.00 -5.49
N ILE A 62 10.21 6.63 -4.46
CA ILE A 62 9.94 8.02 -4.12
C ILE A 62 10.65 8.91 -5.15
N ALA A 63 9.87 9.64 -5.96
CA ALA A 63 10.38 10.53 -7.00
C ALA A 63 10.59 11.97 -6.51
N ALA A 64 9.80 12.43 -5.54
CA ALA A 64 9.93 13.76 -4.95
C ALA A 64 9.35 13.81 -3.53
N VAL A 65 9.93 14.67 -2.70
CA VAL A 65 9.41 15.06 -1.37
C VAL A 65 9.68 16.54 -1.17
N GLY A 66 8.69 17.32 -0.75
CA GLY A 66 8.86 18.74 -0.46
C GLY A 66 7.59 19.40 0.05
N ASP A 67 7.66 20.71 0.29
CA ASP A 67 6.51 21.49 0.76
C ASP A 67 5.34 21.35 -0.21
N ALA A 68 4.11 21.26 0.32
CA ALA A 68 2.91 21.09 -0.51
C ALA A 68 2.71 22.23 -1.52
N ALA A 69 3.21 23.43 -1.21
CA ALA A 69 3.22 24.56 -2.12
C ALA A 69 4.22 24.43 -3.29
N ALA A 70 5.27 23.62 -3.14
CA ALA A 70 6.35 23.47 -4.11
C ALA A 70 6.25 22.20 -4.96
N VAL A 71 5.64 21.13 -4.43
CA VAL A 71 5.53 19.84 -5.12
C VAL A 71 4.10 19.63 -5.60
N THR A 72 3.88 19.81 -6.90
CA THR A 72 2.59 19.57 -7.53
C THR A 72 2.43 18.08 -7.91
N PRO A 73 1.30 17.44 -7.55
CA PRO A 73 0.98 16.10 -8.05
C PRO A 73 0.99 16.05 -9.59
N PRO A 74 1.71 15.11 -10.21
CA PRO A 74 1.74 14.99 -11.67
C PRO A 74 0.38 14.52 -12.21
N ALA A 75 0.11 14.83 -13.48
CA ALA A 75 -1.11 14.38 -14.16
C ALA A 75 -1.24 12.84 -14.12
N GLY A 76 -2.44 12.36 -13.83
CA GLY A 76 -2.73 10.93 -13.72
C GLY A 76 -2.27 10.27 -12.42
N ALA A 77 -1.72 11.02 -11.46
CA ALA A 77 -1.41 10.50 -10.14
C ALA A 77 -2.69 10.17 -9.34
N THR A 78 -2.67 9.06 -8.62
CA THR A 78 -3.65 8.83 -7.55
C THR A 78 -3.31 9.74 -6.38
N VAL A 79 -4.12 10.77 -6.14
CA VAL A 79 -3.90 11.75 -5.07
C VAL A 79 -4.58 11.28 -3.79
N VAL A 80 -3.84 11.32 -2.68
CA VAL A 80 -4.31 10.96 -1.35
C VAL A 80 -4.02 12.10 -0.40
N ASP A 81 -5.07 12.75 0.10
CA ASP A 81 -4.95 13.79 1.13
C ASP A 81 -4.71 13.15 2.51
N LEU A 82 -3.61 13.56 3.14
CA LEU A 82 -3.16 13.09 4.45
C LEU A 82 -3.20 14.20 5.51
N THR A 83 -4.02 15.24 5.33
CA THR A 83 -4.27 16.26 6.35
C THR A 83 -4.56 15.61 7.71
N GLY A 84 -3.83 16.05 8.74
CA GLY A 84 -3.93 15.51 10.11
C GLY A 84 -3.27 14.14 10.30
N ARG A 85 -2.56 13.61 9.30
CA ARG A 85 -1.84 12.33 9.36
C ARG A 85 -0.35 12.51 9.15
N SER A 86 0.41 11.49 9.55
CA SER A 86 1.87 11.45 9.36
C SER A 86 2.28 10.33 8.42
N VAL A 87 3.38 10.54 7.71
CA VAL A 87 4.08 9.55 6.89
C VAL A 87 5.46 9.31 7.49
N MET A 88 5.83 8.03 7.59
CA MET A 88 7.15 7.59 8.04
C MET A 88 7.67 6.46 7.14
N PRO A 89 8.98 6.20 7.12
CA PRO A 89 9.54 5.03 6.47
C PRO A 89 8.85 3.74 6.90
N GLY A 90 8.88 2.74 6.01
CA GLY A 90 8.49 1.38 6.37
C GLY A 90 9.33 0.89 7.55
N LEU A 91 8.68 0.23 8.51
CA LEU A 91 9.39 -0.36 9.65
C LEU A 91 10.25 -1.50 9.14
N VAL A 92 11.52 -1.50 9.55
CA VAL A 92 12.46 -2.57 9.23
C VAL A 92 12.66 -3.43 10.47
N MET A 93 12.44 -4.72 10.31
CA MET A 93 12.45 -5.68 11.39
C MET A 93 13.81 -6.36 11.47
N MET A 94 14.47 -6.25 12.63
CA MET A 94 15.88 -6.70 12.81
C MET A 94 16.00 -8.03 13.53
N HIS A 95 14.91 -8.52 14.13
CA HIS A 95 14.94 -9.73 14.95
C HIS A 95 13.58 -10.46 14.93
N GLU A 96 13.48 -11.46 14.06
CA GLU A 96 12.40 -12.46 13.98
C GLU A 96 12.91 -13.84 14.34
N HIS A 97 11.97 -14.67 14.79
CA HIS A 97 12.01 -16.11 14.62
C HIS A 97 10.81 -16.49 13.73
N LEU A 98 11.09 -16.91 12.49
CA LEU A 98 10.11 -17.25 11.45
C LEU A 98 9.78 -18.75 11.44
#